data_AF-A0A7W8CX27-F1
#
_entry.id   AF-A0A7W8CX27-F1
#
_cell.length_a   1.000
_cell.length_b   1.000
_cell.length_c   1.000
_cell.angle_alpha   90.00
_cell.angle_beta   90.00
_cell.angle_gamma   90.00
#
_symmetry.space_group_name_H-M   'P 1'
#
loop_
_entity.id
_entity.type
_entity.pdbx_description
1 polymer ?
#
loop_
_entity_poly.entity_id
_entity_poly.type
_entity_poly.pdbx_seq_one_letter_code
_entity_poly.pdbx_strand_id
1 'polypeptide(L)'
;MKFRGHRFVFVLVVLVCAAFFIFHALLSEPSNVQTGLSYIEKQENADTDQLNHKLSTIRSQELEKAYQDGKINIFAFYQDYAFFGDSRVTGFSTYGYLDSSRVLAKTGQTIVNIKDWKPQIKKMRPTHLYFSYGVNDIQSNLDESLGGYDTYYEKQIKEILKLCPSGTTVTVNSILPVSAGAEEKNANWKNIDAYNQKIKKMCKRNHWTYIDNDSICDSDSIYEGDGIHFVPSFYQVWAMHMLGL
;
A
#
# COMPACT_ATOMS: atom_id res chain seq x y z
N MET A 1 -74.85 41.31 32.97
CA MET A 1 -73.41 41.50 33.23
C MET A 1 -72.83 40.21 33.83
N LYS A 2 -72.44 39.21 33.02
CA LYS A 2 -71.95 37.90 33.52
C LYS A 2 -71.24 37.03 32.46
N PHE A 3 -70.28 37.57 31.69
CA PHE A 3 -69.52 36.75 30.71
C PHE A 3 -68.00 37.01 30.65
N ARG A 4 -67.46 37.91 31.50
CA ARG A 4 -66.02 38.26 31.48
C ARG A 4 -65.12 37.31 32.29
N GLY A 5 -65.64 36.59 33.29
CA GLY A 5 -64.83 35.71 34.17
C GLY A 5 -64.34 34.42 33.51
N HIS A 6 -65.16 33.76 32.68
CA HIS A 6 -64.84 32.45 32.12
C HIS A 6 -63.75 32.51 31.03
N ARG A 7 -63.68 33.61 30.25
CA ARG A 7 -62.64 33.80 29.23
C ARG A 7 -61.26 34.04 29.86
N PHE A 8 -61.22 34.68 31.03
CA PHE A 8 -59.98 34.96 31.75
C PHE A 8 -59.38 33.68 32.35
N VAL A 9 -60.22 32.82 32.94
CA VAL A 9 -59.80 31.51 33.47
C VAL A 9 -59.29 30.60 32.35
N PHE A 10 -59.96 30.59 31.20
CA PHE A 10 -59.54 29.76 30.07
C PHE A 10 -58.18 30.18 29.50
N VAL A 11 -57.91 31.50 29.38
CA VAL A 11 -56.61 32.01 28.94
C VAL A 11 -55.50 31.67 29.93
N LEU A 12 -55.78 31.74 31.24
CA LEU A 12 -54.80 31.39 32.27
C LEU A 12 -54.41 29.91 32.22
N VAL A 13 -55.39 29.01 32.03
CA VAL A 13 -55.15 27.56 31.90
C VAL A 13 -54.29 27.25 30.68
N VAL A 14 -54.58 27.87 29.53
CA VAL A 14 -53.78 27.68 28.31
C VAL A 14 -52.33 28.15 28.50
N LEU A 15 -52.11 29.28 29.19
CA LEU A 15 -50.77 29.79 29.47
C LEU A 15 -49.99 28.89 30.42
N VAL A 16 -50.64 28.32 31.44
CA VAL A 16 -50.00 27.37 32.37
C VAL A 16 -49.65 26.06 31.66
N CYS A 17 -50.53 25.55 30.80
CA CYS A 17 -50.21 24.36 29.98
C CYS A 17 -49.04 24.63 29.03
N ALA A 18 -49.03 25.78 28.35
CA ALA A 18 -47.93 26.15 27.46
C ALA A 18 -46.60 26.28 28.22
N ALA A 19 -46.60 26.91 29.39
CA ALA A 19 -45.43 27.01 30.25
C ALA A 19 -44.95 25.63 30.73
N PHE A 20 -45.87 24.72 31.07
CA PHE A 20 -45.53 23.35 31.47
C PHE A 20 -44.90 22.56 30.32
N PHE A 21 -45.45 22.66 29.09
CA PHE A 21 -44.87 22.01 27.91
C PHE A 21 -43.48 22.56 27.57
N ILE A 22 -43.29 23.88 27.65
CA ILE A 22 -41.99 24.53 27.41
C ILE A 22 -40.98 24.12 28.48
N PHE A 23 -41.39 24.06 29.74
CA PHE A 23 -40.55 23.61 30.86
C PHE A 23 -40.15 22.14 30.73
N HIS A 24 -41.07 21.28 30.27
CA HIS A 24 -40.77 19.87 30.01
C HIS A 24 -39.81 19.68 28.83
N ALA A 25 -39.95 20.49 27.78
CA ALA A 25 -39.05 20.51 26.62
C ALA A 25 -37.66 21.10 26.95
N LEU A 26 -37.57 22.03 27.91
CA LEU A 26 -36.31 22.61 28.38
C LEU A 26 -35.57 21.74 29.40
N LEU A 27 -36.29 20.89 30.15
CA LEU A 27 -35.71 19.95 31.13
C LEU A 27 -35.33 18.59 30.55
N SER A 28 -35.66 18.31 29.28
CA SER A 28 -35.20 17.10 28.61
C SER A 28 -33.74 17.27 28.17
N GLU A 29 -32.81 16.73 28.94
CA GLU A 29 -31.38 16.64 28.59
C GLU A 29 -31.18 15.94 27.23
N PRO A 30 -30.19 16.36 26.41
CA PRO A 30 -29.94 15.81 25.07
C PRO A 30 -29.21 14.45 25.11
N SER A 31 -29.60 13.56 26.02
CA SER A 31 -28.95 12.24 26.21
C SER A 31 -29.04 11.35 24.96
N ASN A 32 -30.04 11.57 24.11
CA ASN A 32 -30.27 10.79 22.90
C ASN A 32 -29.35 11.18 21.74
N VAL A 33 -28.78 12.38 21.71
CA VAL A 33 -27.91 12.81 20.58
C VAL A 33 -26.51 12.22 20.72
N GLN A 34 -25.93 12.22 21.93
CA GLN A 34 -24.60 11.62 22.18
C GLN A 34 -24.63 10.09 22.07
N THR A 35 -25.74 9.47 22.52
CA THR A 35 -25.96 8.02 22.41
C THR A 35 -26.25 7.62 20.96
N GLY A 36 -26.95 8.46 20.20
CA GLY A 36 -27.15 8.29 18.76
C GLY A 36 -25.84 8.43 17.96
N LEU A 37 -25.02 9.43 18.26
CA LEU A 37 -23.71 9.63 17.62
C LEU A 37 -22.74 8.47 17.91
N SER A 38 -22.65 8.01 19.15
CA SER A 38 -21.81 6.86 19.51
C SER A 38 -22.35 5.54 18.93
N TYR A 39 -23.67 5.41 18.75
CA TYR A 39 -24.28 4.27 18.04
C TYR A 39 -23.98 4.30 16.53
N ILE A 40 -24.07 5.48 15.89
CA ILE A 40 -23.72 5.67 14.47
C ILE A 40 -22.23 5.45 14.25
N GLU A 41 -21.36 6.00 15.08
CA GLU A 41 -19.89 5.81 15.01
C GLU A 41 -19.49 4.35 15.26
N LYS A 42 -20.23 3.65 16.13
CA LYS A 42 -20.03 2.21 16.38
C LYS A 42 -20.57 1.33 15.26
N GLN A 43 -21.62 1.74 14.54
CA GLN A 43 -22.11 1.03 13.35
C GLN A 43 -21.28 1.31 12.11
N GLU A 44 -20.82 2.56 11.89
CA GLU A 44 -19.91 2.91 10.80
C GLU A 44 -18.59 2.13 10.91
N ASN A 45 -18.04 1.97 12.11
CA ASN A 45 -16.80 1.20 12.29
C ASN A 45 -17.00 -0.33 12.33
N ALA A 46 -18.20 -0.84 12.63
CA ALA A 46 -18.45 -2.28 12.73
C ALA A 46 -18.83 -2.96 11.41
N ASP A 47 -19.38 -2.22 10.44
CA ASP A 47 -19.85 -2.76 9.14
C ASP A 47 -18.90 -2.42 7.98
N THR A 48 -18.02 -1.42 8.14
CA THR A 48 -17.09 -1.01 7.08
C THR A 48 -16.06 -2.08 6.73
N ASP A 49 -15.54 -2.84 7.69
CA ASP A 49 -14.56 -3.90 7.40
C ASP A 49 -15.18 -5.06 6.61
N GLN A 50 -16.39 -5.50 6.97
CA GLN A 50 -17.11 -6.54 6.22
C GLN A 50 -17.53 -6.06 4.83
N LEU A 51 -18.00 -4.81 4.73
CA LEU A 51 -18.33 -4.19 3.47
C LEU A 51 -17.09 -4.01 2.57
N ASN A 52 -15.97 -3.56 3.13
CA ASN A 52 -14.69 -3.41 2.42
C ASN A 52 -14.17 -4.76 1.95
N HIS A 53 -14.25 -5.81 2.77
CA HIS A 53 -13.89 -7.16 2.37
C HIS A 53 -14.76 -7.66 1.21
N LYS A 54 -16.09 -7.44 1.28
CA LYS A 54 -17.03 -7.82 0.23
C LYS A 54 -16.76 -7.05 -1.07
N LEU A 55 -16.53 -5.74 -0.99
CA LEU A 55 -16.18 -4.88 -2.13
C LEU A 55 -14.85 -5.30 -2.76
N SER A 56 -13.84 -5.59 -1.94
CA SER A 56 -12.55 -6.11 -2.40
C SER A 56 -12.73 -7.44 -3.14
N THR A 57 -13.50 -8.37 -2.58
CA THR A 57 -13.79 -9.67 -3.19
C THR A 57 -14.48 -9.53 -4.55
N ILE A 58 -15.52 -8.70 -4.64
CA ILE A 58 -16.25 -8.45 -5.89
C ILE A 58 -15.29 -7.86 -6.93
N ARG A 59 -14.47 -6.87 -6.53
CA ARG A 59 -13.50 -6.22 -7.41
C ARG A 59 -12.46 -7.21 -7.94
N SER A 60 -11.93 -8.10 -7.09
CA SER A 60 -11.01 -9.15 -7.52
C SER A 60 -11.64 -10.10 -8.54
N GLN A 61 -12.91 -10.50 -8.34
CA GLN A 61 -13.65 -11.34 -9.29
C GLN A 61 -13.89 -10.64 -10.63
N GLU A 62 -14.20 -9.34 -10.61
CA GLU A 62 -14.38 -8.54 -11.81
C GLU A 62 -13.07 -8.37 -12.60
N LEU A 63 -11.95 -8.14 -11.91
CA LEU A 63 -10.63 -8.08 -12.53
C LEU A 63 -10.26 -9.42 -13.15
N GLU A 64 -10.44 -10.52 -12.43
CA GLU A 64 -10.15 -11.85 -12.96
C GLU A 64 -10.95 -12.13 -14.23
N LYS A 65 -12.27 -11.88 -14.20
CA LYS A 65 -13.12 -12.03 -15.39
C LYS A 65 -12.67 -11.14 -16.54
N ALA A 66 -12.36 -9.87 -16.27
CA ALA A 66 -11.91 -8.95 -17.30
C ALA A 66 -10.55 -9.34 -17.90
N TYR A 67 -9.66 -9.94 -17.10
CA TYR A 67 -8.37 -10.48 -17.55
C TYR A 67 -8.58 -11.69 -18.46
N GLN A 68 -9.43 -12.65 -18.05
CA GLN A 68 -9.79 -13.80 -18.88
C GLN A 68 -10.51 -13.41 -20.19
N ASP A 69 -11.32 -12.35 -20.15
CA ASP A 69 -11.97 -11.77 -21.33
C ASP A 69 -11.00 -10.95 -22.22
N GLY A 70 -9.73 -10.79 -21.83
CA GLY A 70 -8.73 -10.01 -22.56
C GLY A 70 -8.97 -8.50 -22.55
N LYS A 71 -9.82 -7.99 -21.65
CA LYS A 71 -10.21 -6.57 -21.56
C LYS A 71 -9.20 -5.73 -20.79
N ILE A 72 -8.45 -6.36 -19.89
CA ILE A 72 -7.40 -5.73 -19.08
C ILE A 72 -6.14 -6.58 -19.14
N ASN A 73 -4.99 -5.98 -18.84
CA ASN A 73 -3.73 -6.69 -18.68
C ASN A 73 -3.47 -6.98 -17.18
N ILE A 74 -2.43 -7.78 -16.91
CA ILE A 74 -2.02 -8.16 -15.55
C ILE A 74 -1.77 -6.95 -14.62
N PHE A 75 -1.35 -5.81 -15.16
CA PHE A 75 -0.98 -4.66 -14.34
C PHE A 75 -2.20 -3.98 -13.69
N ALA A 76 -3.41 -4.24 -14.20
CA ALA A 76 -4.65 -3.76 -13.59
C ALA A 76 -4.96 -4.38 -12.21
N PHE A 77 -4.30 -5.50 -11.86
CA PHE A 77 -4.40 -6.10 -10.54
C PHE A 77 -3.64 -5.31 -9.47
N TYR A 78 -2.66 -4.49 -9.84
CA TYR A 78 -2.00 -3.59 -8.90
C TYR A 78 -2.91 -2.39 -8.63
N GLN A 79 -3.49 -2.38 -7.44
CA GLN A 79 -4.32 -1.29 -6.95
C GLN A 79 -3.58 -0.54 -5.84
N ASP A 80 -3.71 0.78 -5.85
CA ASP A 80 -3.18 1.69 -4.83
C ASP A 80 -1.75 1.36 -4.35
N TYR A 81 -0.86 1.24 -5.32
CA TYR A 81 0.50 0.77 -5.13
C TYR A 81 1.55 1.88 -5.22
N ALA A 82 2.74 1.59 -4.70
CA ALA A 82 3.99 2.22 -5.11
C ALA A 82 5.10 1.16 -5.25
N PHE A 83 5.82 1.22 -6.36
CA PHE A 83 7.02 0.41 -6.62
C PHE A 83 8.27 1.22 -6.33
N PHE A 84 9.22 0.65 -5.62
CA PHE A 84 10.51 1.26 -5.33
C PHE A 84 11.64 0.39 -5.84
N GLY A 85 12.66 1.03 -6.37
CA GLY A 85 13.86 0.31 -6.77
C GLY A 85 14.87 1.16 -7.50
N ASP A 86 15.70 0.46 -8.26
CA ASP A 86 16.75 1.03 -9.09
C ASP A 86 16.38 0.99 -10.59
N SER A 87 17.37 1.01 -11.49
CA SER A 87 17.12 0.95 -12.94
C SER A 87 16.37 -0.30 -13.39
N ARG A 88 16.38 -1.40 -12.64
CA ARG A 88 15.59 -2.59 -12.99
C ARG A 88 14.10 -2.39 -12.73
N VAL A 89 13.73 -1.53 -11.78
CA VAL A 89 12.32 -1.22 -11.52
C VAL A 89 11.80 -0.12 -12.46
N THR A 90 12.66 0.77 -12.98
CA THR A 90 12.22 1.81 -13.92
C THR A 90 11.57 1.24 -15.18
N GLY A 91 11.97 0.04 -15.62
CA GLY A 91 11.42 -0.63 -16.80
C GLY A 91 9.91 -0.82 -16.76
N PHE A 92 9.29 -1.00 -15.57
CA PHE A 92 7.83 -1.04 -15.46
C PHE A 92 7.16 0.23 -16.00
N SER A 93 7.75 1.40 -15.76
CA SER A 93 7.25 2.67 -16.30
C SER A 93 7.75 2.95 -17.72
N THR A 94 9.02 2.64 -18.02
CA THR A 94 9.64 2.89 -19.33
C THR A 94 8.91 2.14 -20.46
N TYR A 95 8.51 0.90 -20.21
CA TYR A 95 7.76 0.10 -21.19
C TYR A 95 6.24 0.32 -21.13
N GLY A 96 5.76 1.26 -20.32
CA GLY A 96 4.35 1.64 -20.25
C GLY A 96 3.44 0.67 -19.51
N TYR A 97 3.99 -0.18 -18.64
CA TYR A 97 3.22 -1.18 -17.89
C TYR A 97 2.58 -0.61 -16.62
N LEU A 98 3.31 0.21 -15.86
CA LEU A 98 2.82 0.89 -14.66
C LEU A 98 2.85 2.41 -14.82
N ASP A 99 1.99 3.09 -14.07
CA ASP A 99 1.99 4.55 -14.00
C ASP A 99 3.34 5.05 -13.47
N SER A 100 4.03 5.88 -14.24
CA SER A 100 5.35 6.40 -13.88
C SER A 100 5.35 7.21 -12.58
N SER A 101 4.21 7.79 -12.19
CA SER A 101 4.07 8.48 -10.91
C SER A 101 4.11 7.53 -9.71
N ARG A 102 3.86 6.24 -9.92
CA ARG A 102 3.86 5.16 -8.91
C ARG A 102 5.10 4.27 -8.98
N VAL A 103 6.00 4.50 -9.94
CA VAL A 103 7.30 3.84 -10.04
C VAL A 103 8.38 4.78 -9.52
N LEU A 104 8.69 4.62 -8.23
CA LEU A 104 9.63 5.42 -7.47
C LEU A 104 11.04 4.82 -7.54
N ALA A 105 11.61 4.86 -8.74
CA ALA A 105 12.90 4.27 -9.05
C ALA A 105 13.72 5.14 -9.99
N LYS A 106 15.06 5.08 -9.89
CA LYS A 106 16.00 5.74 -10.81
C LYS A 106 17.26 4.91 -11.01
N THR A 107 17.92 5.11 -12.13
CA THR A 107 19.20 4.48 -12.45
C THR A 107 20.26 4.73 -11.38
N GLY A 108 20.98 3.67 -11.02
CA GLY A 108 22.07 3.71 -10.05
C GLY A 108 21.64 3.89 -8.58
N GLN A 109 20.34 3.95 -8.29
CA GLN A 109 19.89 4.04 -6.90
C GLN A 109 20.23 2.76 -6.13
N THR A 110 20.51 2.94 -4.84
CA THR A 110 20.60 1.89 -3.83
C THR A 110 19.52 2.11 -2.78
N ILE A 111 19.41 1.20 -1.82
CA ILE A 111 18.49 1.37 -0.69
C ILE A 111 18.73 2.66 0.11
N VAL A 112 19.92 3.27 0.03
CA VAL A 112 20.23 4.55 0.70
C VAL A 112 19.42 5.72 0.11
N ASN A 113 19.02 5.62 -1.16
CA ASN A 113 18.32 6.67 -1.88
C ASN A 113 16.81 6.68 -1.67
N ILE A 114 16.23 5.64 -1.07
CA ILE A 114 14.77 5.51 -0.86
C ILE A 114 14.14 6.71 -0.13
N LYS A 115 14.91 7.37 0.76
CA LYS A 115 14.49 8.57 1.48
C LYS A 115 14.09 9.73 0.55
N ASP A 116 14.65 9.77 -0.67
CA ASP A 116 14.40 10.82 -1.66
C ASP A 116 12.95 10.77 -2.17
N TRP A 117 12.25 9.64 -1.97
CA TRP A 117 10.86 9.42 -2.36
C TRP A 117 9.84 9.77 -1.27
N LYS A 118 10.29 10.16 -0.06
CA LYS A 118 9.40 10.53 1.06
C LYS A 118 8.36 11.59 0.69
N PRO A 119 8.67 12.66 -0.08
CA PRO A 119 7.67 13.65 -0.48
C PRO A 119 6.54 13.06 -1.33
N GLN A 120 6.86 12.20 -2.29
CA GLN A 120 5.92 11.55 -3.18
C GLN A 120 5.01 10.61 -2.39
N ILE A 121 5.58 9.83 -1.46
CA ILE A 121 4.81 8.91 -0.61
C ILE A 121 3.86 9.65 0.32
N LYS A 122 4.29 10.76 0.93
CA LYS A 122 3.39 11.59 1.76
C LYS A 122 2.16 12.05 1.00
N LYS A 123 2.31 12.36 -0.29
CA LYS A 123 1.22 12.80 -1.16
C LYS A 123 0.36 11.62 -1.64
N MET A 124 0.99 10.53 -2.05
CA MET A 124 0.33 9.38 -2.68
C MET A 124 -0.41 8.50 -1.68
N ARG A 125 0.14 8.32 -0.47
CA ARG A 125 -0.40 7.46 0.60
C ARG A 125 -0.87 6.07 0.12
N PRO A 126 -0.02 5.31 -0.59
CA PRO A 126 -0.40 3.99 -1.10
C PRO A 126 -0.60 2.97 0.03
N THR A 127 -1.47 1.99 -0.21
CA THR A 127 -1.73 0.85 0.70
C THR A 127 -0.93 -0.41 0.36
N HIS A 128 -0.28 -0.46 -0.82
CA HIS A 128 0.58 -1.56 -1.22
C HIS A 128 1.98 -1.07 -1.64
N LEU A 129 3.03 -1.55 -0.99
CA LEU A 129 4.41 -1.18 -1.32
C LEU A 129 5.17 -2.38 -1.87
N TYR A 130 5.82 -2.20 -3.00
CA TYR A 130 6.69 -3.19 -3.64
C TYR A 130 8.11 -2.67 -3.69
N PHE A 131 9.08 -3.44 -3.19
CA PHE A 131 10.49 -3.05 -3.16
C PHE A 131 11.33 -4.03 -3.97
N SER A 132 12.25 -3.50 -4.80
CA SER A 132 13.32 -4.25 -5.44
C SER A 132 14.55 -3.35 -5.59
N TYR A 133 15.42 -3.41 -4.58
CA TYR A 133 16.78 -2.86 -4.60
C TYR A 133 17.76 -4.02 -4.43
N GLY A 134 19.03 -3.80 -4.77
CA GLY A 134 20.08 -4.74 -4.40
C GLY A 134 21.24 -4.84 -5.38
N VAL A 135 21.00 -4.70 -6.69
CA VAL A 135 22.07 -4.93 -7.68
C VAL A 135 23.19 -3.89 -7.54
N ASN A 136 22.82 -2.62 -7.34
CA ASN A 136 23.76 -1.53 -7.09
C ASN A 136 24.33 -1.57 -5.66
N ASP A 137 23.53 -2.06 -4.71
CA ASP A 137 23.89 -2.19 -3.31
C ASP A 137 25.02 -3.21 -3.11
N ILE A 138 24.92 -4.35 -3.80
CA ILE A 138 25.95 -5.38 -3.85
C ILE A 138 27.19 -4.86 -4.57
N GLN A 139 27.02 -4.19 -5.72
CA GLN A 139 28.13 -3.59 -6.45
C GLN A 139 28.92 -2.61 -5.58
N SER A 140 28.23 -1.89 -4.69
CA SER A 140 28.83 -0.91 -3.77
C SER A 140 29.24 -1.50 -2.41
N ASN A 141 29.18 -2.84 -2.25
CA ASN A 141 29.47 -3.56 -1.00
C ASN A 141 28.77 -2.96 0.23
N LEU A 142 27.48 -2.62 0.09
CA LEU A 142 26.76 -1.88 1.12
C LEU A 142 26.59 -2.65 2.43
N ASP A 143 26.50 -3.98 2.38
CA ASP A 143 26.32 -4.80 3.58
C ASP A 143 27.38 -4.55 4.66
N GLU A 144 28.67 -4.54 4.26
CA GLU A 144 29.77 -4.25 5.18
C GLU A 144 29.74 -2.78 5.62
N SER A 145 29.59 -1.85 4.68
CA SER A 145 29.62 -0.40 4.97
C SER A 145 28.48 0.07 5.90
N LEU A 146 27.35 -0.64 5.90
CA LEU A 146 26.16 -0.31 6.69
C LEU A 146 26.07 -1.12 7.98
N GLY A 147 27.02 -2.02 8.25
CA GLY A 147 26.99 -2.90 9.42
C GLY A 147 25.84 -3.93 9.39
N GLY A 148 25.39 -4.32 8.20
CA GLY A 148 24.29 -5.26 7.99
C GLY A 148 23.24 -4.71 7.02
N TYR A 149 23.20 -5.27 5.81
CA TYR A 149 22.32 -4.84 4.74
C TYR A 149 20.83 -4.91 5.11
N ASP A 150 20.39 -6.02 5.69
CA ASP A 150 19.01 -6.23 6.08
C ASP A 150 18.54 -5.31 7.20
N THR A 151 19.42 -4.99 8.15
CA THR A 151 19.11 -4.05 9.22
C THR A 151 18.88 -2.64 8.66
N TYR A 152 19.74 -2.22 7.72
CA TYR A 152 19.58 -0.93 7.08
C TYR A 152 18.36 -0.89 6.16
N TYR A 153 18.14 -1.92 5.33
CA TYR A 153 16.98 -2.03 4.46
C TYR A 153 15.68 -1.96 5.27
N GLU A 154 15.60 -2.73 6.36
CA GLU A 154 14.46 -2.71 7.27
C GLU A 154 14.17 -1.31 7.81
N LYS A 155 15.20 -0.62 8.29
CA LYS A 155 15.08 0.74 8.81
C LYS A 155 14.51 1.68 7.75
N GLN A 156 14.97 1.57 6.51
CA GLN A 156 14.48 2.41 5.42
C GLN A 156 13.01 2.12 5.07
N ILE A 157 12.60 0.84 4.94
CA ILE A 157 11.19 0.49 4.70
C ILE A 157 10.31 1.03 5.83
N LYS A 158 10.74 0.88 7.10
CA LYS A 158 9.99 1.40 8.26
C LYS A 158 9.83 2.92 8.22
N GLU A 159 10.83 3.64 7.73
CA GLU A 159 10.75 5.10 7.54
C GLU A 159 9.73 5.51 6.46
N ILE A 160 9.57 4.70 5.42
CA ILE A 160 8.53 4.90 4.40
C ILE A 160 7.15 4.54 4.94
N LEU A 161 7.02 3.43 5.66
CA LEU A 161 5.75 2.98 6.25
C LEU A 161 5.13 4.01 7.19
N LYS A 162 5.95 4.76 7.95
CA LYS A 162 5.47 5.87 8.81
C LYS A 162 4.70 6.96 8.05
N LEU A 163 4.86 7.04 6.72
CA LEU A 163 4.22 8.03 5.86
C LEU A 163 2.96 7.49 5.17
N CYS A 164 2.71 6.17 5.28
CA CYS A 164 1.62 5.48 4.62
C CYS A 164 0.41 5.29 5.56
N PRO A 165 -0.77 4.91 5.05
CA PRO A 165 -1.89 4.50 5.89
C PRO A 165 -1.56 3.30 6.80
N SER A 166 -2.27 3.19 7.93
CA SER A 166 -2.24 1.99 8.75
C SER A 166 -2.71 0.78 7.94
N GLY A 167 -2.07 -0.39 8.15
CA GLY A 167 -2.41 -1.61 7.40
C GLY A 167 -1.77 -1.72 6.01
N THR A 168 -0.90 -0.78 5.63
CA THR A 168 -0.13 -0.86 4.38
C THR A 168 0.66 -2.16 4.30
N THR A 169 0.49 -2.91 3.22
CA THR A 169 1.22 -4.17 2.98
C THR A 169 2.59 -3.89 2.36
N VAL A 170 3.58 -4.68 2.74
CA VAL A 170 4.94 -4.62 2.19
C VAL A 170 5.28 -5.93 1.50
N THR A 171 5.69 -5.82 0.25
CA THR A 171 6.24 -6.89 -0.56
C THR A 171 7.65 -6.53 -0.96
N VAL A 172 8.61 -7.40 -0.66
CA VAL A 172 10.02 -7.23 -1.04
C VAL A 172 10.40 -8.37 -1.97
N ASN A 173 10.86 -8.02 -3.16
CA ASN A 173 11.38 -8.95 -4.14
C ASN A 173 12.79 -9.40 -3.73
N SER A 174 13.13 -10.65 -4.03
CA SER A 174 14.52 -11.06 -4.11
C SER A 174 15.28 -10.15 -5.07
N ILE A 175 16.57 -9.96 -4.79
CA ILE A 175 17.51 -9.41 -5.75
C ILE A 175 17.60 -10.41 -6.89
N LEU A 176 17.10 -10.03 -8.06
CA LEU A 176 17.16 -10.85 -9.25
C LEU A 176 18.63 -11.01 -9.68
N PRO A 177 19.02 -12.17 -10.23
CA PRO A 177 20.37 -12.39 -10.72
C PRO A 177 20.77 -11.40 -11.84
N VAL A 178 22.05 -11.40 -12.17
CA VAL A 178 22.58 -10.86 -13.42
C VAL A 178 22.95 -12.04 -14.32
N SER A 179 23.10 -11.81 -15.62
CA SER A 179 23.65 -12.84 -16.52
C SER A 179 25.06 -13.26 -16.09
N ALA A 180 25.49 -14.46 -16.49
CA ALA A 180 26.84 -14.96 -16.21
C ALA A 180 27.93 -14.01 -16.73
N GLY A 181 27.76 -13.47 -17.94
CA GLY A 181 28.71 -12.52 -18.53
C GLY A 181 28.79 -11.17 -17.80
N ALA A 182 27.72 -10.75 -17.13
CA ALA A 182 27.74 -9.57 -16.26
C ALA A 182 28.43 -9.89 -14.92
N GLU A 183 28.13 -11.05 -14.32
CA GLU A 183 28.79 -11.53 -13.10
C GLU A 183 30.31 -11.67 -13.26
N GLU A 184 30.79 -12.16 -14.41
CA GLU A 184 32.22 -12.24 -14.71
C GLU A 184 32.91 -10.88 -14.69
N LYS A 185 32.22 -9.82 -15.12
CA LYS A 185 32.74 -8.44 -15.12
C LYS A 185 32.75 -7.83 -13.72
N ASN A 186 31.87 -8.29 -12.83
CA ASN A 186 31.80 -7.81 -11.45
C ASN A 186 31.46 -8.96 -10.48
N ALA A 187 32.52 -9.51 -9.89
CA ALA A 187 32.43 -10.65 -8.99
C ALA A 187 31.63 -10.39 -7.71
N ASN A 188 31.32 -9.13 -7.35
CA ASN A 188 30.49 -8.83 -6.18
C ASN A 188 29.10 -9.45 -6.30
N TRP A 189 28.55 -9.60 -7.52
CA TRP A 189 27.24 -10.18 -7.75
C TRP A 189 27.13 -11.68 -7.42
N LYS A 190 28.26 -12.38 -7.21
CA LYS A 190 28.27 -13.72 -6.62
C LYS A 190 27.67 -13.78 -5.21
N ASN A 191 27.53 -12.62 -4.55
CA ASN A 191 26.94 -12.51 -3.23
C ASN A 191 25.41 -12.30 -3.23
N ILE A 192 24.74 -12.31 -4.39
CA ILE A 192 23.29 -12.11 -4.50
C ILE A 192 22.52 -13.05 -3.56
N ASP A 193 22.85 -14.34 -3.56
CA ASP A 193 22.20 -15.33 -2.68
C ASP A 193 22.36 -14.98 -1.20
N ALA A 194 23.55 -14.55 -0.79
CA ALA A 194 23.82 -14.18 0.59
C ALA A 194 22.97 -12.96 1.02
N TYR A 195 22.82 -11.97 0.14
CA TYR A 195 21.93 -10.82 0.37
C TYR A 195 20.46 -11.24 0.39
N ASN A 196 20.02 -12.11 -0.52
CA ASN A 196 18.65 -12.63 -0.56
C ASN A 196 18.28 -13.40 0.71
N GLN A 197 19.21 -14.20 1.27
CA GLN A 197 18.98 -14.85 2.56
C GLN A 197 18.77 -13.84 3.71
N LYS A 198 19.49 -12.72 3.68
CA LYS A 198 19.32 -11.63 4.65
C LYS A 198 17.97 -10.93 4.49
N ILE A 199 17.58 -10.60 3.25
CA ILE A 199 16.27 -10.00 2.93
C ILE A 199 15.13 -10.93 3.34
N LYS A 200 15.23 -12.23 3.03
CA LYS A 200 14.21 -13.23 3.41
C LYS A 200 14.01 -13.29 4.93
N LYS A 201 15.10 -13.28 5.70
CA LYS A 201 15.05 -13.21 7.17
C LYS A 201 14.44 -11.90 7.66
N MET A 202 14.73 -10.78 7.00
CA MET A 202 14.13 -9.47 7.28
C MET A 202 12.63 -9.47 7.07
N CYS A 203 12.15 -9.95 5.93
CA CYS A 203 10.73 -10.03 5.66
C CYS A 203 10.03 -10.91 6.70
N LYS A 204 10.61 -12.09 7.00
CA LYS A 204 10.06 -13.01 8.00
C LYS A 204 9.89 -12.36 9.38
N ARG A 205 10.90 -11.66 9.90
CA ARG A 205 10.82 -11.05 11.25
C ARG A 205 9.92 -9.81 11.33
N ASN A 206 9.59 -9.18 10.20
CA ASN A 206 8.70 -8.03 10.13
C ASN A 206 7.28 -8.38 9.62
N HIS A 207 7.01 -9.67 9.36
CA HIS A 207 5.75 -10.12 8.74
C HIS A 207 5.47 -9.44 7.39
N TRP A 208 6.52 -9.17 6.62
CA TRP A 208 6.41 -8.68 5.24
C TRP A 208 6.47 -9.85 4.26
N THR A 209 5.87 -9.67 3.09
CA THR A 209 5.92 -10.65 2.01
C THR A 209 7.31 -10.63 1.37
N TYR A 210 7.94 -11.78 1.24
CA TYR A 210 9.14 -11.98 0.44
C TYR A 210 8.75 -12.75 -0.82
N ILE A 211 9.06 -12.21 -2.00
CA ILE A 211 8.85 -12.88 -3.29
C ILE A 211 10.19 -13.39 -3.77
N ASP A 212 10.28 -14.71 -3.87
CA ASP A 212 11.46 -15.42 -4.39
C ASP A 212 11.35 -15.52 -5.91
N ASN A 213 12.11 -14.71 -6.65
CA ASN A 213 12.01 -14.63 -8.12
C ASN A 213 12.95 -15.61 -8.86
N ASP A 214 13.65 -16.50 -8.15
CA ASP A 214 14.63 -17.39 -8.80
C ASP A 214 14.00 -18.26 -9.90
N SER A 215 12.77 -18.74 -9.68
CA SER A 215 12.06 -19.60 -10.64
C SER A 215 11.70 -18.92 -11.95
N ILE A 216 11.69 -17.59 -12.01
CA ILE A 216 11.40 -16.83 -13.23
C ILE A 216 12.69 -16.33 -13.92
N CYS A 217 13.86 -16.59 -13.33
CA CYS A 217 15.15 -16.10 -13.82
C CYS A 217 16.04 -17.23 -14.40
N ASP A 218 15.44 -18.26 -15.00
CA ASP A 218 16.09 -19.51 -15.39
C ASP A 218 16.80 -19.47 -16.77
N SER A 219 16.71 -18.36 -17.50
CA SER A 219 17.24 -18.21 -18.85
C SER A 219 17.84 -16.82 -19.09
N ASP A 220 18.97 -16.77 -19.81
CA ASP A 220 19.60 -15.51 -20.23
C ASP A 220 18.74 -14.68 -21.19
N SER A 221 17.70 -15.27 -21.79
CA SER A 221 16.76 -14.56 -22.68
C SER A 221 15.97 -13.44 -21.99
N ILE A 222 15.99 -13.37 -20.66
CA ILE A 222 15.33 -12.32 -19.89
C ILE A 222 16.11 -11.00 -19.87
N TYR A 223 17.40 -11.01 -20.24
CA TYR A 223 18.27 -9.84 -20.14
C TYR A 223 18.37 -9.06 -21.45
N GLU A 224 18.57 -7.75 -21.33
CA GLU A 224 19.08 -6.92 -22.42
C GLU A 224 20.58 -7.18 -22.66
N GLY A 225 21.15 -6.53 -23.68
CA GLY A 225 22.53 -6.79 -24.12
C GLY A 225 23.63 -6.51 -23.08
N ASP A 226 23.32 -5.82 -21.98
CA ASP A 226 24.27 -5.61 -20.89
C ASP A 226 24.28 -6.74 -19.84
N GLY A 227 23.29 -7.64 -19.89
CA GLY A 227 23.18 -8.74 -18.95
C GLY A 227 22.75 -8.34 -17.53
N ILE A 228 22.29 -7.10 -17.34
CA ILE A 228 21.90 -6.52 -16.04
C ILE A 228 20.43 -6.09 -16.08
N HIS A 229 20.01 -5.39 -17.13
CA HIS A 229 18.62 -4.96 -17.31
C HIS A 229 17.81 -6.04 -18.03
N PHE A 230 16.49 -5.96 -17.92
CA PHE A 230 15.58 -6.99 -18.44
C PHE A 230 14.86 -6.53 -19.70
N VAL A 231 14.58 -7.48 -20.60
CA VAL A 231 13.75 -7.22 -21.78
C VAL A 231 12.29 -6.92 -21.39
N PRO A 232 11.50 -6.21 -22.22
CA PRO A 232 10.13 -5.83 -21.88
C PRO A 232 9.20 -7.00 -21.53
N SER A 233 9.37 -8.16 -22.15
CA SER A 233 8.51 -9.34 -21.91
C SER A 233 8.66 -9.88 -20.48
N PHE A 234 9.85 -9.75 -19.88
CA PHE A 234 10.12 -10.27 -18.54
C PHE A 234 9.32 -9.55 -17.45
N TYR A 235 9.01 -8.26 -17.62
CA TYR A 235 8.25 -7.49 -16.63
C TYR A 235 6.82 -8.00 -16.44
N GLN A 236 6.21 -8.61 -17.46
CA GLN A 236 4.90 -9.24 -17.32
C GLN A 236 5.00 -10.50 -16.45
N VAL A 237 6.03 -11.33 -16.69
CA VAL A 237 6.30 -12.55 -15.90
C VAL A 237 6.60 -12.17 -14.45
N TRP A 238 7.44 -11.17 -14.24
CA TRP A 238 7.77 -10.69 -12.91
C TRP A 238 6.54 -10.13 -12.17
N ALA A 239 5.69 -9.39 -12.87
CA ALA A 239 4.42 -8.92 -12.31
C ALA A 239 3.47 -10.05 -11.91
N MET A 240 3.24 -11.04 -12.79
CA MET A 240 2.41 -12.21 -12.48
C MET A 240 2.93 -12.94 -11.25
N HIS A 241 4.23 -13.18 -11.18
CA HIS A 241 4.85 -13.87 -10.06
C HIS A 241 4.70 -13.13 -8.72
N MET A 242 4.84 -11.80 -8.72
CA MET A 242 4.58 -10.96 -7.54
C MET A 242 3.12 -11.03 -7.05
N LEU A 243 2.17 -11.34 -7.92
CA LEU A 243 0.75 -11.50 -7.60
C LEU A 243 0.39 -12.96 -7.24
N GLY A 244 1.32 -13.91 -7.41
CA GLY A 244 1.07 -15.34 -7.22
C GLY A 244 0.19 -15.95 -8.30
N LEU A 245 0.27 -15.42 -9.52
CA LEU A 245 -0.50 -15.83 -10.70
C LEU A 245 0.37 -16.58 -11.71
#